data_AF-A0A060CP53-F1
#
_entry.id   AF-A0A060CP53-F1
#
_cell.length_a   1.000
_cell.length_b   1.000
_cell.length_c   1.000
_cell.angle_alpha   90.00
_cell.angle_beta   90.00
_cell.angle_gamma   90.00
#
_symmetry.space_group_name_H-M   'P 1'
#
loop_
_entity.id
_entity.type
_entity.pdbx_description
1 polymer ?
#
loop_
_entity_poly.entity_id
_entity_poly.type
_entity_poly.pdbx_seq_one_letter_code
_entity_poly.pdbx_strand_id
1 'polypeptide(L)'
;MNRLPELVRCKKLIDILDDRDMMLFIDVDIVFDQKFLSRVRQNTVLGKSVYFPILYSLYSPKLLDIGISTYRKTDYSYFTENQTDSNRGFWRQFGFGIASLYKYDYNGLGGFDLSIKGWGTEDVTFFDHVVQNH
;
A
#
# COMPACT_ATOMS: atom_id res chain seq x y z
N MET A 1 -9.94 15.50 -13.57
CA MET A 1 -10.82 14.56 -12.85
C MET A 1 -10.69 14.91 -11.36
N ASN A 2 -11.72 15.51 -10.75
CA ASN A 2 -11.63 16.07 -9.40
C ASN A 2 -11.73 14.96 -8.34
N ARG A 3 -10.60 14.60 -7.71
CA ARG A 3 -10.46 13.60 -6.63
C ARG A 3 -10.83 14.09 -5.23
N LEU A 4 -11.39 15.29 -5.11
CA LEU A 4 -11.83 15.89 -3.84
C LEU A 4 -12.62 14.92 -2.92
N PRO A 5 -13.43 13.95 -3.39
CA PRO A 5 -14.14 13.04 -2.49
C PRO A 5 -13.27 11.98 -1.78
N GLU A 6 -12.25 11.42 -2.44
CA GLU A 6 -11.52 10.25 -1.94
C GLU A 6 -10.48 10.61 -0.87
N LEU A 7 -9.69 11.66 -1.11
CA LEU A 7 -8.72 12.15 -0.13
C LEU A 7 -9.43 12.71 1.12
N VAL A 8 -10.58 13.34 0.93
CA VAL A 8 -11.45 13.77 2.05
C VAL A 8 -11.97 12.57 2.84
N ARG A 9 -12.29 11.46 2.17
CA ARG A 9 -12.72 10.23 2.85
C ARG A 9 -11.57 9.57 3.61
N CYS A 10 -10.37 9.53 3.03
CA CYS A 10 -9.17 9.02 3.68
C CYS A 10 -8.85 9.81 4.96
N LYS A 11 -8.86 11.14 4.88
CA LYS A 11 -8.68 12.01 6.06
C LYS A 11 -9.70 11.72 7.15
N LYS A 12 -10.98 11.62 6.79
CA LYS A 12 -12.05 11.28 7.76
C LYS A 12 -11.82 9.92 8.42
N LEU A 13 -11.32 8.92 7.70
CA LEU A 13 -11.01 7.61 8.28
C LEU A 13 -9.80 7.68 9.21
N ILE A 14 -8.79 8.47 8.87
CA ILE A 14 -7.63 8.69 9.73
C ILE A 14 -8.03 9.42 11.02
N ASP A 15 -8.96 10.36 10.94
CA ASP A 15 -9.39 11.20 12.07
C ASP A 15 -10.27 10.46 13.10
N ILE A 16 -10.80 9.28 12.78
CA ILE A 16 -11.60 8.45 13.73
C ILE A 16 -10.76 7.45 14.52
N LEU A 17 -9.46 7.35 14.23
CA LEU A 17 -8.55 6.38 14.85
C LEU A 17 -7.86 6.97 16.08
N ASP A 18 -7.56 6.12 17.04
CA ASP A 18 -6.73 6.45 18.20
C ASP A 18 -5.23 6.34 17.85
N ASP A 19 -4.37 7.03 18.60
CA ASP A 19 -2.92 7.04 18.38
C ASP A 19 -2.28 5.64 18.35
N ARG A 20 -2.89 4.67 19.03
CA ARG A 20 -2.42 3.27 19.10
C ARG A 20 -3.01 2.37 18.02
N ASP A 21 -3.85 2.89 17.13
CA ASP A 21 -4.36 2.13 16.02
C ASP A 21 -3.33 2.03 14.89
N MET A 22 -3.17 0.81 14.37
CA MET A 22 -2.32 0.53 13.21
C MET A 22 -3.12 0.74 11.93
N MET A 23 -2.57 1.54 11.02
CA MET A 23 -3.12 1.78 9.69
C MET A 23 -2.36 0.97 8.66
N LEU A 24 -3.07 0.47 7.64
CA LEU A 24 -2.51 -0.09 6.42
C LEU A 24 -3.13 0.64 5.24
N PHE A 25 -2.30 1.39 4.52
CA PHE A 25 -2.63 1.98 3.23
C PHE A 25 -2.31 0.97 2.14
N ILE A 26 -3.28 0.69 1.26
CA ILE A 26 -3.14 -0.30 0.18
C ILE A 26 -4.08 0.04 -0.97
N ASP A 27 -3.63 -0.18 -2.20
CA ASP A 27 -4.47 0.01 -3.39
C ASP A 27 -5.54 -1.08 -3.50
N VAL A 28 -6.67 -0.75 -4.15
CA VAL A 28 -7.83 -1.65 -4.30
C VAL A 28 -7.58 -2.83 -5.25
N ASP A 29 -6.49 -2.79 -6.02
CA ASP A 29 -6.09 -3.79 -7.00
C ASP A 29 -4.92 -4.68 -6.52
N ILE A 30 -4.61 -4.65 -5.21
CA ILE A 30 -3.61 -5.54 -4.61
C ILE A 30 -4.25 -6.83 -4.11
N VAL A 31 -3.62 -7.96 -4.44
CA VAL A 31 -3.92 -9.27 -3.86
C VAL A 31 -2.90 -9.57 -2.76
N PHE A 32 -3.37 -9.95 -1.57
CA PHE A 32 -2.52 -10.29 -0.44
C PHE A 32 -3.07 -11.48 0.35
N ASP A 33 -2.20 -12.13 1.13
CA ASP A 33 -2.51 -13.29 1.95
C ASP A 33 -2.36 -13.02 3.46
N GLN A 34 -2.64 -14.03 4.28
CA GLN A 34 -2.48 -13.93 5.73
C GLN A 34 -1.02 -13.73 6.15
N LYS A 35 -0.05 -14.27 5.38
CA LYS A 35 1.38 -14.09 5.67
C LYS A 35 1.78 -12.63 5.49
N PHE A 36 1.25 -11.93 4.49
CA PHE A 36 1.43 -10.49 4.31
C PHE A 36 0.94 -9.71 5.53
N LEU A 37 -0.28 -9.96 6.01
CA LEU A 37 -0.79 -9.30 7.21
C LEU A 37 0.06 -9.59 8.45
N SER A 38 0.62 -10.80 8.55
CA SER A 38 1.55 -11.15 9.63
C SER A 38 2.84 -10.33 9.56
N ARG A 39 3.40 -10.13 8.36
CA ARG A 39 4.56 -9.26 8.15
C ARG A 39 4.25 -7.79 8.46
N VAL A 40 3.09 -7.28 8.06
CA VAL A 40 2.64 -5.92 8.41
C VAL A 40 2.66 -5.76 9.93
N ARG A 41 2.01 -6.66 10.67
CA ARG A 41 1.94 -6.59 12.14
C ARG A 41 3.30 -6.71 12.83
N GLN A 42 4.22 -7.50 12.27
CA GLN A 42 5.55 -7.73 12.84
C GLN A 42 6.51 -6.56 12.59
N ASN A 43 6.40 -5.90 11.44
CA ASN A 43 7.33 -4.85 11.03
C ASN A 43 6.81 -3.43 11.31
N THR A 44 5.53 -3.27 11.64
CA THR A 44 5.00 -1.98 12.09
C THR A 44 5.02 -1.90 13.62
N VAL A 45 5.90 -1.05 14.16
CA VAL A 45 6.14 -0.95 15.60
C VAL A 45 5.95 0.50 16.04
N LEU A 46 5.01 0.72 16.98
CA LEU A 46 4.61 2.04 17.47
C LEU A 46 5.83 2.83 17.96
N GLY A 47 6.05 4.02 17.40
CA GLY A 47 7.15 4.91 17.77
C GLY A 47 8.53 4.41 17.36
N LYS A 48 8.62 3.35 16.54
CA LYS A 48 9.89 2.69 16.23
C LYS A 48 10.06 2.29 14.76
N SER A 49 8.99 1.92 14.06
CA SER A 49 9.11 1.47 12.68
C SER A 49 7.82 1.66 11.89
N VAL A 50 7.97 2.34 10.75
CA VAL A 50 7.01 2.39 9.64
C VAL A 50 7.42 1.35 8.60
N TYR A 51 6.47 0.54 8.12
CA TYR A 51 6.75 -0.54 7.18
C TYR A 51 6.23 -0.22 5.78
N PHE A 52 7.15 -0.19 4.81
CA PHE A 52 6.90 -0.03 3.37
C PHE A 52 7.14 -1.36 2.65
N PRO A 53 6.12 -2.19 2.40
CA PRO A 53 6.29 -3.46 1.70
C PRO A 53 6.65 -3.27 0.23
N ILE A 54 7.58 -4.10 -0.26
CA ILE A 54 7.86 -4.20 -1.69
C ILE A 54 6.83 -5.12 -2.34
N LEU A 55 6.12 -4.61 -3.34
CA LEU A 55 5.14 -5.38 -4.09
C LEU A 55 5.75 -6.05 -5.31
N TYR A 56 5.19 -7.21 -5.66
CA TYR A 56 5.45 -7.87 -6.92
C TYR A 56 4.34 -7.55 -7.92
N SER A 57 4.70 -6.97 -9.06
CA SER A 57 3.78 -6.57 -10.13
C SER A 57 3.70 -7.67 -11.18
N LEU A 58 2.55 -8.34 -11.24
CA LEU A 58 2.27 -9.33 -12.28
C LEU A 58 2.02 -8.65 -13.64
N TYR A 59 2.47 -9.28 -14.72
CA TYR A 59 2.07 -8.90 -16.06
C TYR A 59 0.58 -9.18 -16.29
N SER A 60 0.03 -8.56 -17.33
CA SER A 60 -1.38 -8.71 -17.69
C SER A 60 -1.77 -10.21 -17.77
N PRO A 61 -2.91 -10.64 -17.20
CA PRO A 61 -3.33 -12.03 -17.25
C PRO A 61 -3.40 -12.61 -18.66
N LYS A 62 -3.65 -11.77 -19.67
CA LYS A 62 -3.63 -12.14 -21.10
C LYS A 62 -2.24 -12.61 -21.58
N LEU A 63 -1.17 -12.10 -20.99
CA LEU A 63 0.21 -12.49 -21.30
C LEU A 63 0.64 -13.75 -20.55
N LEU A 64 -0.08 -14.09 -19.47
CA LEU A 64 0.24 -15.19 -18.58
C LEU A 64 -0.52 -16.49 -18.94
N ASP A 65 -1.30 -16.48 -20.03
CA ASP A 65 -2.21 -17.55 -20.50
C ASP A 65 -3.11 -18.13 -19.38
N ILE A 66 -3.40 -17.29 -18.38
CA ILE A 66 -4.34 -17.60 -17.33
C ILE A 66 -5.69 -17.27 -17.93
N GLY A 67 -6.64 -18.21 -17.95
CA GLY A 67 -8.01 -18.05 -18.49
C GLY A 67 -8.87 -16.98 -17.78
N ILE A 68 -8.26 -15.93 -17.25
CA ILE A 68 -8.85 -14.77 -16.59
C ILE A 68 -9.34 -13.80 -17.67
N SER A 69 -10.64 -13.88 -17.98
CA SER A 69 -11.30 -12.94 -18.87
C SER A 69 -11.58 -11.58 -18.22
N THR A 70 -11.76 -11.54 -16.89
CA THR A 70 -11.98 -10.31 -16.09
C THR A 70 -11.54 -10.51 -14.64
N TYR A 71 -11.01 -9.47 -13.99
CA TYR A 71 -10.61 -9.50 -12.56
C TYR A 71 -11.75 -9.89 -11.61
N ARG A 72 -13.01 -9.68 -11.99
CA ARG A 72 -14.20 -10.01 -11.17
C ARG A 72 -14.53 -11.51 -11.14
N LYS A 73 -14.02 -12.31 -12.08
CA LYS A 73 -14.24 -13.76 -12.15
C LYS A 73 -12.94 -14.56 -11.98
N THR A 74 -11.90 -13.91 -11.44
CA THR A 74 -10.62 -14.56 -11.20
C THR A 74 -10.70 -15.47 -9.99
N ASP A 75 -10.23 -16.70 -10.13
CA ASP A 75 -9.89 -17.52 -8.97
C ASP A 75 -8.59 -16.99 -8.36
N TYR A 76 -8.69 -16.29 -7.24
CA TYR A 76 -7.54 -15.71 -6.56
C TYR A 76 -6.60 -16.76 -5.99
N SER A 77 -7.00 -18.03 -5.88
CA SER A 77 -6.10 -19.12 -5.45
C SER A 77 -4.94 -19.34 -6.43
N TYR A 78 -5.04 -18.82 -7.66
CA TYR A 78 -3.95 -18.84 -8.62
C TYR A 78 -2.75 -17.98 -8.17
N PHE A 79 -3.01 -16.88 -7.45
CA PHE A 79 -1.97 -15.96 -7.01
C PHE A 79 -1.29 -16.50 -5.75
N THR A 80 -0.28 -17.34 -5.97
CA THR A 80 0.55 -17.91 -4.90
C THR A 80 1.95 -17.30 -4.90
N GLU A 81 2.65 -17.39 -3.78
CA GLU A 81 4.04 -16.94 -3.63
C GLU A 81 5.00 -17.60 -4.65
N ASN A 82 4.64 -18.77 -5.17
CA ASN A 82 5.42 -19.49 -6.19
C ASN A 82 5.32 -18.87 -7.60
N GLN A 83 4.52 -17.83 -7.79
CA GLN A 83 4.35 -17.13 -9.08
C GLN A 83 5.28 -15.91 -9.24
N THR A 84 6.15 -15.64 -8.27
CA THR A 84 7.10 -14.52 -8.35
C THR A 84 8.37 -14.90 -9.09
N ASP A 85 8.35 -14.87 -10.43
CA ASP A 85 9.52 -15.11 -11.29
C ASP A 85 9.63 -14.07 -12.41
N SER A 86 10.80 -13.98 -13.06
CA SER A 86 11.05 -12.93 -14.06
C SER A 86 10.17 -13.00 -15.32
N ASN A 87 9.52 -14.14 -15.59
CA ASN A 87 8.65 -14.28 -16.76
C ASN A 87 7.23 -13.81 -16.49
N ARG A 88 6.83 -13.72 -15.21
CA ARG A 88 5.47 -13.40 -14.80
C ARG A 88 5.28 -11.96 -14.35
N GLY A 89 6.36 -11.24 -14.11
CA GLY A 89 6.31 -9.92 -13.52
C GLY A 89 7.65 -9.48 -12.96
N PHE A 90 7.61 -8.46 -12.10
CA PHE A 90 8.81 -7.88 -11.51
C PHE A 90 8.52 -7.28 -10.12
N TRP A 91 9.54 -7.25 -9.27
CA TRP A 91 9.47 -6.52 -8.01
C TRP A 91 9.51 -5.01 -8.28
N ARG A 92 8.54 -4.28 -7.74
CA ARG A 92 8.50 -2.82 -7.89
C ARG A 92 9.66 -2.21 -7.11
N GLN A 93 10.39 -1.30 -7.74
CA GLN A 93 11.43 -0.51 -7.07
C GLN A 93 10.89 0.79 -6.46
N PHE A 94 9.71 1.22 -6.91
CA PHE A 94 9.04 2.45 -6.47
C PHE A 94 7.54 2.21 -6.28
N GLY A 95 6.94 2.95 -5.35
CA GLY A 95 5.51 2.88 -5.01
C GLY A 95 5.30 2.87 -3.49
N PHE A 96 5.34 4.05 -2.88
CA PHE A 96 5.28 4.20 -1.42
C PHE A 96 3.85 4.36 -0.89
N GLY A 97 2.86 4.32 -1.78
CA GLY A 97 1.44 4.36 -1.43
C GLY A 97 0.97 3.15 -0.62
N ILE A 98 1.71 2.03 -0.64
CA ILE A 98 1.47 0.92 0.29
C ILE A 98 2.41 1.09 1.48
N ALA A 99 1.83 1.35 2.65
CA ALA A 99 2.56 1.58 3.87
C ALA A 99 1.73 1.18 5.09
N SER A 100 2.41 0.84 6.18
CA SER A 100 1.76 0.56 7.47
C SER A 100 2.50 1.20 8.63
N LEU A 101 1.74 1.89 9.47
CA LEU A 101 2.22 2.70 10.57
C LEU A 101 1.11 2.93 11.60
N TYR A 102 1.50 3.29 12.83
CA TYR A 102 0.53 3.72 13.82
C TYR A 102 0.08 5.15 13.55
N LYS A 103 -1.14 5.48 13.98
CA LYS A 103 -1.67 6.85 13.90
C LYS A 103 -0.77 7.86 14.63
N TYR A 104 -0.17 7.48 15.75
CA TYR A 104 0.85 8.27 16.43
C TYR A 104 2.02 8.65 15.51
N ASP A 105 2.62 7.65 14.84
CA ASP A 105 3.75 7.85 13.94
C ASP A 105 3.34 8.69 12.72
N TYR A 106 2.16 8.43 12.16
CA TYR A 106 1.62 9.21 11.05
C TYR A 106 1.52 10.70 11.38
N ASN A 107 0.98 11.05 12.56
CA ASN A 107 0.89 12.45 12.99
C ASN A 107 2.27 13.05 13.27
N GLY A 108 3.17 12.29 13.92
CA GLY A 108 4.52 12.73 14.25
C GLY A 108 5.40 13.01 13.02
N LEU A 109 5.15 12.29 11.93
CA LEU A 109 5.87 12.42 10.64
C LEU A 109 5.18 13.38 9.66
N GLY A 110 4.20 14.16 10.12
CA GLY A 110 3.49 15.15 9.30
C GLY A 110 2.36 14.61 8.41
N GLY A 111 2.24 13.28 8.28
CA GLY A 111 1.21 12.61 7.49
C GLY A 111 1.30 12.89 5.99
N PHE A 112 0.30 12.44 5.23
CA PHE A 112 0.20 12.74 3.81
C PHE A 112 -0.22 14.20 3.59
N ASP A 113 0.45 14.88 2.65
CA ASP A 113 -0.02 16.17 2.14
C ASP A 113 -1.22 15.96 1.22
N LEU A 114 -2.42 16.10 1.79
CA LEU A 114 -3.67 15.96 1.07
C LEU A 114 -4.08 17.26 0.32
N SER A 115 -3.25 18.30 0.35
CA SER A 115 -3.52 19.57 -0.36
C SER A 115 -3.11 19.55 -1.83
N ILE A 116 -2.37 18.51 -2.24
CA ILE A 116 -1.88 18.33 -3.62
C ILE A 116 -3.07 18.22 -4.59
N LYS A 117 -3.03 19.04 -5.65
CA LYS A 117 -4.02 19.01 -6.74
C LYS A 117 -3.54 18.07 -7.84
N GLY A 118 -3.99 16.81 -7.80
CA GLY A 118 -3.65 15.83 -8.83
C GLY A 118 -3.57 14.39 -8.32
N TRP A 119 -2.71 13.61 -8.97
CA TRP A 119 -2.32 12.25 -8.56
C TRP A 119 -0.81 12.21 -8.40
N GLY A 120 -0.34 11.68 -7.26
CA GLY A 120 1.06 11.38 -7.02
C GLY A 120 1.80 12.42 -6.19
N THR A 121 2.99 11.99 -5.76
CA THR A 121 3.95 12.73 -4.92
C THR A 121 3.65 12.70 -3.42
N GLU A 122 2.39 12.52 -3.00
CA GLU A 122 2.05 12.48 -1.57
C GLU A 122 2.79 11.36 -0.82
N ASP A 123 2.93 10.21 -1.46
CA ASP A 123 3.55 9.01 -0.91
C ASP A 123 5.08 9.12 -0.92
N VAL A 124 5.65 9.67 -1.99
CA VAL A 124 7.09 9.94 -2.11
C VAL A 124 7.54 10.96 -1.07
N THR A 125 6.83 12.09 -0.96
CA THR A 125 7.17 13.13 0.03
C THR A 125 7.06 12.60 1.45
N PHE A 126 6.03 11.80 1.74
CA PHE A 126 5.92 11.17 3.05
C PHE A 126 7.07 10.19 3.32
N PHE A 127 7.41 9.33 2.36
CA PHE A 127 8.54 8.40 2.47
C PHE A 127 9.86 9.12 2.75
N ASP A 128 10.18 10.17 1.97
CA ASP A 128 11.38 10.97 2.17
C ASP A 128 11.43 11.58 3.58
N HIS A 129 10.28 12.05 4.09
CA HIS A 129 10.17 12.59 5.44
C HIS A 129 10.42 11.51 6.50
N VAL A 130 9.89 10.29 6.31
CA VAL A 130 10.15 9.16 7.21
C VAL A 130 11.64 8.83 7.25
N VAL A 131 12.29 8.70 6.09
CA VAL A 131 13.73 8.37 6.01
C VAL A 131 14.61 9.43 6.67
N GLN A 132 14.20 10.70 6.66
CA GLN A 132 14.96 11.79 7.26
C GLN A 132 14.77 11.93 8.77
N ASN A 133 13.62 11.51 9.31
CA ASN A 133 13.19 11.87 10.68
C ASN A 133 12.89 10.68 11.60
N HIS A 134 12.96 9.44 11.11
CA HIS A 134 12.62 8.24 11.87
C HIS A 134 13.83 7.34 12.15
#